data_AF-A0A438XN90-F1
#
_entry.id   AF-A0A438XN90-F1
#
_cell.length_a   1.000
_cell.length_b   1.000
_cell.length_c   1.000
_cell.angle_alpha   90.00
_cell.angle_beta   90.00
_cell.angle_gamma   90.00
#
_symmetry.space_group_name_H-M   'P 1'
#
loop_
_entity.id
_entity.type
_entity.pdbx_description
1 polymer ?
#
loop_
_entity_poly.entity_id
_entity_poly.type
_entity_poly.pdbx_seq_one_letter_code
_entity_poly.pdbx_strand_id
1 'polypeptide(L)' 'LQGVNLQELSLFLMLSLGIMGILTPYGTGPSTIYYGSGYIQSKDFWKWGFIFGFLYLIVFLSVCTPWVKFIAYRWL' A
#
# COMPACT_ATOMS: atom_id res chain seq x y z
N LEU A 1 -2.37 15.36 20.31
CA LEU A 1 -2.52 15.93 18.95
C LEU A 1 -4.00 16.22 18.73
N GLN A 2 -4.47 17.38 19.20
CA GLN A 2 -5.86 17.81 19.10
C GLN A 2 -6.20 18.08 17.63
N GLY A 3 -7.17 17.34 17.09
CA GLY A 3 -7.68 17.50 15.71
C GLY A 3 -7.63 16.24 14.85
N VAL A 4 -6.90 15.20 15.24
CA VAL A 4 -6.85 13.92 14.51
C VAL A 4 -7.61 12.86 15.30
N ASN A 5 -8.64 12.27 14.68
CA ASN A 5 -9.33 11.14 15.27
C ASN A 5 -8.40 9.90 15.26
N LEU A 6 -8.13 9.34 16.43
CA LEU A 6 -7.17 8.26 16.62
C LEU A 6 -7.60 6.97 15.90
N GLN A 7 -8.91 6.74 15.72
CA GLN A 7 -9.45 5.59 14.99
C GLN A 7 -9.28 5.77 13.48
N GLU A 8 -9.46 6.98 12.94
CA GLU A 8 -9.17 7.25 11.52
C GLU A 8 -7.69 7.06 11.21
N LEU A 9 -6.81 7.57 12.08
CA LEU A 9 -5.37 7.43 11.91
C LEU A 9 -4.93 5.95 11.94
N SER A 10 -5.47 5.16 12.87
CA SER A 10 -5.13 3.73 12.96
C SER A 10 -5.63 2.95 11.75
N LEU A 11 -6.84 3.27 11.24
CA LEU A 11 -7.36 2.70 10.00
C LEU A 11 -6.47 3.04 8.81
N PHE A 12 -6.11 4.31 8.62
CA PHE A 12 -5.21 4.69 7.53
C PHE A 12 -3.84 4.02 7.63
N LEU A 13 -3.29 3.88 8.84
CA LEU A 13 -2.05 3.13 9.05
C LEU A 13 -2.21 1.66 8.63
N MET A 14 -3.22 0.96 9.14
CA MET A 14 -3.47 -0.45 8.84
C MET A 14 -3.63 -0.69 7.33
N LEU A 15 -4.38 0.18 6.66
CA LEU A 15 -4.68 0.06 5.25
C LEU A 15 -3.44 0.40 4.38
N SER A 16 -2.51 1.23 4.88
CA SER A 16 -1.24 1.51 4.20
C SER A 16 -0.26 0.32 4.17
N LEU A 17 -0.35 -0.63 5.12
CA LEU A 17 0.48 -1.85 5.10
C LEU A 17 0.24 -2.70 3.86
N GLY A 18 -0.96 -2.67 3.29
CA GLY A 18 -1.29 -3.40 2.06
C GLY A 18 -0.53 -2.91 0.83
N ILE A 19 -0.14 -1.63 0.80
CA ILE A 19 0.58 -1.01 -0.34
C ILE A 19 2.08 -1.34 -0.28
N MET A 20 2.65 -1.46 0.93
CA MET A 20 4.07 -1.71 1.13
C MET A 20 4.56 -3.01 0.49
N GLY A 21 3.69 -4.01 0.36
CA GLY A 21 4.03 -5.31 -0.22
C GLY A 21 4.45 -5.27 -1.69
N ILE A 22 4.07 -4.22 -2.43
CA ILE A 22 4.28 -4.14 -3.90
C ILE A 22 5.45 -3.23 -4.29
N LEU A 23 5.87 -2.32 -3.41
CA LEU A 23 6.86 -1.29 -3.73
C LEU A 23 8.29 -1.82 -3.91
N THR A 24 8.64 -2.90 -3.21
CA THR A 24 10.01 -3.44 -3.23
C THR A 24 10.00 -4.95 -3.43
N PRO A 25 11.05 -5.53 -4.04
CA PRO A 25 11.19 -6.98 -4.15
C PRO A 25 11.25 -7.67 -2.79
N TYR A 26 11.53 -6.93 -1.72
CA TYR A 26 11.60 -7.41 -0.34
C TYR A 26 10.29 -7.24 0.44
N GLY A 27 9.24 -6.68 -0.18
CA GLY A 27 7.98 -6.36 0.49
C GLY A 27 7.13 -7.58 0.82
N THR A 28 7.26 -8.69 0.07
CA THR A 28 6.51 -9.93 0.32
C THR A 28 7.37 -11.17 0.11
N GLY A 29 7.06 -12.26 0.82
CA GLY A 29 7.73 -13.57 0.66
C GLY A 29 7.82 -14.09 -0.78
N PRO A 30 6.77 -14.03 -1.62
CA PRO A 30 6.88 -14.44 -3.02
C PRO A 30 7.76 -13.52 -3.87
N SER A 31 7.76 -12.19 -3.63
CA SER A 31 8.55 -11.26 -4.45
C SER A 31 10.06 -11.45 -4.28
N THR A 32 10.52 -11.83 -3.08
CA THR A 32 11.94 -12.13 -2.84
C THR A 32 12.39 -13.39 -3.56
N ILE A 33 11.51 -14.39 -3.66
CA ILE A 33 11.76 -15.64 -4.38
C ILE A 33 11.89 -15.37 -5.89
N TYR A 34 11.00 -14.55 -6.47
CA TYR A 34 11.08 -14.16 -7.88
C TYR A 34 12.30 -13.29 -8.20
N TYR A 35 12.71 -12.42 -7.28
CA TYR A 35 13.91 -11.61 -7.43
C TYR A 35 15.20 -12.43 -7.29
N GLY A 36 15.22 -13.39 -6.35
CA GLY A 36 16.37 -14.25 -6.09
C GLY A 36 16.59 -15.37 -7.12
N SER A 37 15.53 -15.79 -7.83
CA SER A 37 15.62 -16.84 -8.86
C SER A 37 16.20 -16.35 -10.20
N GLY A 38 16.43 -15.05 -10.36
CA GLY A 38 17.00 -14.46 -11.58
C GLY A 38 16.06 -14.43 -12.79
N TYR A 39 14.78 -14.81 -12.60
CA TYR A 39 13.78 -14.85 -13.68
C TYR A 39 13.38 -13.44 -14.17
N ILE A 40 13.50 -12.43 -13.31
CA ILE A 40 13.15 -11.03 -13.60
C ILE A 40 14.39 -10.16 -13.35
N GLN A 41 14.77 -9.35 -14.34
CA GLN A 41 15.88 -8.41 -14.18
C GLN A 41 15.54 -7.38 -13.10
N SER A 42 16.49 -7.13 -12.19
CA SER A 42 16.28 -6.21 -11.05
C SER A 42 15.76 -4.84 -11.48
N LYS A 43 16.25 -4.31 -12.60
CA LYS A 43 15.82 -3.02 -13.15
C LYS A 43 14.32 -3.00 -13.46
N ASP A 44 13.79 -4.05 -14.06
CA ASP A 44 12.37 -4.11 -14.40
C ASP A 44 11.50 -4.30 -13.16
N PHE A 45 11.97 -5.08 -12.18
CA PHE A 45 11.24 -5.25 -10.91
C PHE A 45 11.02 -3.91 -10.20
N TRP A 46 12.06 -3.08 -10.09
CA TRP A 46 11.96 -1.75 -9.49
C TRP A 46 11.11 -0.78 -10.32
N LYS A 47 11.19 -0.86 -11.66
CA LYS A 47 10.39 -0.03 -12.56
C LYS A 47 8.90 -0.34 -12.45
N TRP A 48 8.54 -1.62 -12.43
CA TRP A 48 7.17 -2.08 -12.23
C TRP A 48 6.68 -1.80 -10.80
N GLY A 49 7.53 -2.02 -9.79
CA GLY A 49 7.23 -1.67 -8.40
C GLY A 49 6.90 -0.19 -8.22
N PHE A 50 7.62 0.71 -8.89
CA PHE A 50 7.34 2.14 -8.86
C PHE A 50 6.00 2.49 -9.54
N ILE A 51 5.75 1.96 -10.73
CA ILE A 51 4.51 2.21 -11.49
C ILE A 51 3.30 1.71 -10.71
N PHE A 52 3.35 0.46 -10.24
CA PHE A 52 2.26 -0.14 -9.48
C PHE A 52 2.10 0.53 -8.11
N GLY A 53 3.19 0.82 -7.41
CA GLY A 53 3.17 1.57 -6.15
C GLY A 53 2.47 2.92 -6.30
N PHE A 54 2.77 3.68 -7.36
CA PHE A 54 2.12 4.95 -7.64
C PHE A 54 0.63 4.80 -7.97
N LEU A 55 0.27 3.80 -8.79
CA LEU A 55 -1.12 3.49 -9.11
C LEU A 55 -1.92 3.10 -7.86
N TYR A 56 -1.37 2.22 -7.02
CA TYR A 56 -2.01 1.82 -5.77
C TYR A 56 -2.13 2.97 -4.78
N LEU A 57 -1.16 3.89 -4.74
CA LEU A 57 -1.24 5.10 -3.94
C LEU A 57 -2.37 6.04 -4.41
N ILE A 58 -2.55 6.21 -5.72
CA ILE A 58 -3.66 7.00 -6.29
C ILE A 58 -5.00 6.35 -5.93
N VAL A 59 -5.13 5.03 -6.12
CA VAL A 59 -6.36 4.30 -5.80
C VAL A 59 -6.64 4.38 -4.29
N PHE A 60 -5.62 4.27 -3.45
CA PHE A 60 -5.76 4.43 -2.01
C PHE A 60 -6.26 5.82 -1.63
N LEU A 61 -5.64 6.87 -2.15
CA LEU A 61 -6.06 8.24 -1.86
C LEU A 61 -7.48 8.54 -2.38
N SER A 62 -7.85 8.03 -3.55
CA SER A 62 -9.15 8.31 -4.17
C SER A 62 -10.29 7.45 -3.63
N VAL A 63 -10.07 6.17 -3.32
CA VAL A 63 -11.12 5.23 -2.90
C VAL A 63 -11.11 5.01 -1.39
N CYS A 64 -9.93 4.89 -0.79
CA CYS A 64 -9.84 4.58 0.64
C CYS A 64 -10.20 5.79 1.52
N THR A 65 -9.81 7.01 1.13
CA THR A 65 -10.13 8.21 1.91
C THR A 65 -11.64 8.50 2.02
N PRO A 66 -12.47 8.42 0.95
CA PRO A 66 -13.91 8.55 1.13
C PRO A 66 -14.50 7.34 1.85
N TRP A 67 -14.01 6.12 1.61
CA TRP A 67 -14.54 4.93 2.28
C TRP A 67 -14.37 5.00 3.81
N VAL A 68 -13.20 5.41 4.29
CA VAL A 68 -12.95 5.57 5.74
C VAL A 68 -13.86 6.65 6.33
N LYS A 69 -14.00 7.80 5.65
CA LYS A 69 -14.82 8.92 6.13
C LYS A 69 -16.32 8.63 6.13
N PHE A 70 -16.84 7.94 5.13
CA PHE A 70 -18.29 7.74 4.97
C PHE A 70 -18.79 6.43 5.61
N ILE A 71 -18.00 5.36 5.51
CA ILE A 71 -18.43 4.02 5.92
C ILE A 71 -17.78 3.64 7.24
N ALA A 72 -16.46 3.72 7.36
CA ALA A 72 -15.79 3.21 8.57
C ALA A 72 -16.20 3.97 9.85
N TYR A 73 -16.29 5.30 9.79
CA TYR A 73 -16.77 6.10 10.94
C TYR A 73 -18.25 5.85 11.30
N ARG A 74 -19.05 5.35 10.34
CA ARG A 74 -20.48 5.05 10.58
C ARG A 74 -20.67 3.77 11.39
N TRP A 75 -19.69 2.87 11.37
CA TRP A 75 -19.75 1.52 11.95
C TRP A 75 -18.79 1.31 13.13
N LEU A 76 -17.95 2.30 13.46
CA LEU A 76 -17.07 2.36 14.63
C LEU A 76 -17.59 3.35 15.66
#